data_AF-A0A1X1NF84-F1
#
_entry.id   AF-A0A1X1NF84-F1
#
_cell.length_a   1.000
_cell.length_b   1.000
_cell.length_c   1.000
_cell.angle_alpha   90.00
_cell.angle_beta   90.00
_cell.angle_gamma   90.00
#
_symmetry.space_group_name_H-M   'P 1'
#
loop_
_entity.id
_entity.type
_entity.pdbx_description
1 polymer ?
#
loop_
_entity_poly.entity_id
_entity_poly.type
_entity_poly.pdbx_seq_one_letter_code
_entity_poly.pdbx_strand_id
1 'polypeptide(L)'
;MTDTLTKTDEARNFLGIPITGDIAHGSTRVPQITKEEFAALLKPVLDHPDVHCIGWRQYTPYFNDGDTCEFSAHEVWLVTTHDLEQYEYLVENDPYMVEEDLAVGSERHPTLGGRPHHWDDDNRRMVYEDYQGEHRALYDAANALDAAVQSGKSDHVLIDLFGDHCQVVVYKDKIEVEEYSHD
;
A
#
# COMPACT_ATOMS: atom_id res chain seq x y z
N MET A 1 -48.17 -15.27 -13.77
CA MET A 1 -46.72 -14.99 -13.68
C MET A 1 -46.46 -14.64 -12.23
N THR A 2 -45.97 -15.61 -11.48
CA THR A 2 -45.62 -15.51 -10.07
C THR A 2 -44.26 -14.84 -9.97
N ASP A 3 -44.24 -13.57 -9.57
CA ASP A 3 -43.00 -12.92 -9.19
C ASP A 3 -42.70 -13.30 -7.74
N THR A 4 -41.53 -13.89 -7.54
CA THR A 4 -41.12 -14.54 -6.31
C THR A 4 -39.96 -13.72 -5.74
N LEU A 5 -40.26 -12.75 -4.89
CA LEU A 5 -39.25 -12.06 -4.10
C LEU A 5 -39.22 -12.69 -2.70
N THR A 6 -38.34 -13.68 -2.55
CA THR A 6 -37.91 -14.21 -1.25
C THR A 6 -36.62 -13.52 -0.83
N LYS A 7 -36.69 -12.65 0.19
CA LYS A 7 -35.73 -12.60 1.32
C LYS A 7 -36.10 -11.45 2.25
N THR A 8 -36.74 -11.82 3.34
CA THR A 8 -36.69 -11.23 4.69
C THR A 8 -36.12 -9.80 4.78
N ASP A 9 -36.96 -8.80 4.54
CA ASP A 9 -36.83 -7.50 5.19
C ASP A 9 -37.15 -7.71 6.68
N GLU A 10 -36.15 -8.10 7.47
CA GLU A 10 -36.22 -7.71 8.87
C GLU A 10 -36.21 -6.19 8.89
N ALA A 11 -37.33 -5.58 9.32
CA ALA A 11 -37.47 -4.14 9.39
C ALA A 11 -36.31 -3.55 10.21
N ARG A 12 -35.34 -2.96 9.50
CA ARG A 12 -34.22 -2.28 10.13
C ARG A 12 -34.79 -1.19 11.00
N ASN A 13 -34.34 -1.14 12.24
CA ASN A 13 -34.77 -0.13 13.18
C ASN A 13 -33.58 0.39 13.95
N PHE A 14 -33.64 1.67 14.31
CA PHE A 14 -32.72 2.27 15.27
C PHE A 14 -33.56 2.82 16.41
N LEU A 15 -33.34 2.34 17.63
CA LEU A 15 -34.11 2.73 18.82
C LEU A 15 -35.63 2.48 18.68
N GLY A 16 -36.04 1.43 17.95
CA GLY A 16 -37.45 1.13 17.69
C GLY A 16 -38.10 2.01 16.62
N ILE A 17 -37.33 2.87 15.95
CA ILE A 17 -37.79 3.69 14.83
C ILE A 17 -37.46 2.95 13.52
N PRO A 18 -38.45 2.66 12.65
CA PRO A 18 -38.20 1.96 11.40
C PRO A 18 -37.35 2.83 10.46
N ILE A 19 -36.35 2.21 9.84
CA ILE A 19 -35.51 2.82 8.82
C ILE A 19 -36.11 2.46 7.47
N THR A 20 -36.45 3.48 6.68
CA THR A 20 -37.05 3.34 5.33
C THR A 20 -36.26 4.14 4.31
N GLY A 21 -36.18 3.67 3.05
CA GLY A 21 -35.53 4.36 1.94
C GLY A 21 -34.48 3.49 1.24
N ASP A 22 -33.93 4.00 0.12
CA ASP A 22 -32.84 3.34 -0.60
C ASP A 22 -31.53 3.51 0.17
N ILE A 23 -31.06 2.43 0.80
CA ILE A 23 -29.81 2.43 1.57
C ILE A 23 -28.69 1.91 0.68
N ALA A 24 -27.80 2.80 0.27
CA ALA A 24 -26.53 2.41 -0.31
C ALA A 24 -25.59 1.94 0.81
N HIS A 25 -25.22 0.67 0.79
CA HIS A 25 -24.08 0.19 1.57
C HIS A 25 -22.84 0.51 0.75
N GLY A 26 -22.02 1.44 1.23
CA GLY A 26 -20.74 1.77 0.58
C GLY A 26 -19.80 0.56 0.50
N SER A 27 -18.57 0.81 0.08
CA SER A 27 -17.50 -0.19 0.01
C SER A 27 -17.33 -0.95 1.34
N THR A 28 -16.94 -2.23 1.25
CA THR A 28 -16.70 -3.06 2.44
C THR A 28 -15.51 -2.48 3.19
N ARG A 29 -15.73 -2.04 4.44
CA ARG A 29 -14.66 -1.49 5.27
C ARG A 29 -13.61 -2.57 5.56
N VAL A 30 -12.37 -2.31 5.17
CA VAL A 30 -11.22 -3.15 5.50
C VAL A 30 -10.92 -3.00 7.00
N PRO A 31 -10.77 -4.11 7.77
CA PRO A 31 -10.31 -4.05 9.15
C PRO A 31 -8.96 -3.34 9.24
N GLN A 32 -8.88 -2.34 10.12
CA GLN A 32 -7.70 -1.50 10.30
C GLN A 32 -6.76 -2.12 11.33
N ILE A 33 -5.45 -2.09 11.05
CA ILE A 33 -4.41 -2.47 12.00
C ILE A 33 -4.05 -1.31 12.93
N THR A 34 -3.44 -1.64 14.07
CA THR A 34 -2.95 -0.70 15.07
C THR A 34 -1.58 -0.11 14.69
N LYS A 35 -1.18 0.97 15.38
CA LYS A 35 0.16 1.57 15.22
C LYS A 35 1.26 0.57 15.57
N GLU A 36 1.04 -0.28 16.57
CA GLU A 36 1.97 -1.32 17.01
C GLU A 36 2.12 -2.44 15.99
N GLU A 37 1.02 -2.86 15.35
CA GLU A 37 1.05 -3.85 14.27
C GLU A 37 1.75 -3.28 13.03
N PHE A 38 1.49 -2.02 12.66
CA PHE A 38 2.21 -1.36 11.58
C PHE A 38 3.71 -1.23 11.89
N ALA A 39 4.06 -0.81 13.11
CA ALA A 39 5.46 -0.74 13.55
C ALA A 39 6.15 -2.12 13.52
N ALA A 40 5.43 -3.21 13.81
CA ALA A 40 5.96 -4.56 13.74
C ALA A 40 6.28 -5.01 12.29
N LEU A 41 5.61 -4.44 11.29
CA LEU A 41 5.91 -4.66 9.87
C LEU A 41 7.08 -3.80 9.39
N LEU A 42 7.14 -2.54 9.84
CA LEU A 42 8.18 -1.59 9.45
C LEU A 42 9.55 -1.92 10.07
N LYS A 43 9.58 -2.32 11.34
CA LYS A 43 10.81 -2.50 12.12
C LYS A 43 11.81 -3.51 11.53
N PRO A 44 11.41 -4.73 11.08
CA PRO A 44 12.33 -5.68 10.47
C PRO A 44 13.02 -5.15 9.20
N VAL A 45 12.32 -4.30 8.45
CA VAL A 45 12.87 -3.65 7.26
C VAL A 45 13.87 -2.57 7.70
N LEU A 46 13.44 -1.66 8.58
CA LEU A 46 14.26 -0.52 9.00
C LEU A 46 15.52 -0.92 9.78
N ASP A 47 15.45 -1.97 10.59
CA ASP A 47 16.57 -2.49 11.38
C ASP A 47 17.63 -3.21 10.52
N HIS A 48 17.31 -3.56 9.28
CA HIS A 48 18.25 -4.29 8.43
C HIS A 48 19.51 -3.43 8.20
N PRO A 49 20.73 -4.00 8.34
CA PRO A 49 21.97 -3.23 8.26
C PRO A 49 22.09 -2.49 6.93
N ASP A 50 21.69 -3.15 5.85
CA ASP A 50 21.81 -2.61 4.49
C ASP A 50 20.67 -1.68 4.10
N VAL A 51 19.66 -1.42 4.93
CA VAL A 51 18.60 -0.45 4.57
C VAL A 51 19.08 0.97 4.85
N HIS A 52 18.89 1.86 3.87
CA HIS A 52 19.11 3.30 3.99
C HIS A 52 17.81 4.02 4.36
N CYS A 53 16.79 3.88 3.52
CA CYS A 53 15.45 4.45 3.76
C CYS A 53 14.36 3.63 3.07
N ILE A 54 13.11 3.93 3.44
CA ILE A 54 11.88 3.35 2.92
C ILE A 54 10.93 4.51 2.66
N GLY A 55 10.20 4.51 1.56
CA GLY A 55 9.19 5.55 1.34
C GLY A 55 7.97 5.10 0.58
N TRP A 56 6.93 5.93 0.62
CA TRP A 56 5.67 5.75 -0.12
C TRP A 56 5.00 7.12 -0.29
N ARG A 57 4.00 7.16 -1.19
CA ARG A 57 3.09 8.30 -1.35
C ARG A 57 1.71 7.92 -0.84
N GLN A 58 1.00 8.89 -0.26
CA GLN A 58 -0.38 8.70 0.18
C GLN A 58 -1.21 9.95 -0.10
N TYR A 59 -2.38 9.76 -0.70
CA TYR A 59 -3.29 10.85 -0.99
C TYR A 59 -4.73 10.38 -1.21
N THR A 60 -5.70 11.26 -0.91
CA THR A 60 -7.05 11.19 -1.45
C THR A 60 -7.10 12.00 -2.76
N PRO A 61 -7.38 11.42 -3.92
CA PRO A 61 -7.42 12.19 -5.17
C PRO A 61 -8.41 13.36 -5.10
N TYR A 62 -8.01 14.53 -5.60
CA TYR A 62 -8.90 15.69 -5.67
C TYR A 62 -10.08 15.44 -6.62
N PHE A 63 -9.86 14.65 -7.67
CA PHE A 63 -10.84 14.25 -8.65
C PHE A 63 -10.62 12.79 -9.05
N ASN A 64 -11.70 12.04 -9.18
CA ASN A 64 -11.68 10.64 -9.61
C ASN A 64 -12.89 10.38 -10.53
N ASP A 65 -12.79 10.64 -11.84
CA ASP A 65 -13.71 10.31 -12.98
C ASP A 65 -15.24 10.14 -12.74
N GLY A 66 -15.81 10.76 -11.69
CA GLY A 66 -17.18 10.56 -11.24
C GLY A 66 -17.39 9.47 -10.17
N ASP A 67 -16.33 8.77 -9.77
CA ASP A 67 -16.29 7.83 -8.65
C ASP A 67 -16.02 8.55 -7.31
N THR A 68 -16.15 7.79 -6.22
CA THR A 68 -15.84 8.33 -4.89
C THR A 68 -14.33 8.51 -4.76
N CYS A 69 -13.91 9.69 -4.30
CA CYS A 69 -12.52 9.91 -3.90
C CYS A 69 -12.28 9.17 -2.58
N GLU A 70 -11.41 8.17 -2.60
CA GLU A 70 -11.00 7.40 -1.44
C GLU A 70 -9.50 7.62 -1.22
N PHE A 71 -9.08 7.66 0.05
CA PHE A 71 -7.67 7.69 0.40
C PHE A 71 -6.98 6.40 -0.09
N SER A 72 -5.76 6.53 -0.60
CA SER A 72 -4.88 5.39 -0.87
C SER A 72 -3.44 5.72 -0.54
N ALA A 73 -2.72 4.71 -0.07
CA ALA A 73 -1.27 4.72 -0.04
C ALA A 73 -0.73 3.81 -1.16
N HIS A 74 0.31 4.28 -1.83
CA HIS A 74 0.87 3.68 -3.02
C HIS A 74 2.06 2.78 -2.67
N GLU A 75 2.57 2.10 -3.69
CA GLU A 75 3.69 1.17 -3.58
C GLU A 75 4.86 1.74 -2.79
N VAL A 76 5.44 0.89 -1.95
CA VAL A 76 6.62 1.21 -1.16
C VAL A 76 7.86 1.08 -2.03
N TRP A 77 8.74 2.07 -1.98
CA TRP A 77 10.12 1.93 -2.46
C TRP A 77 11.09 1.69 -1.31
N LEU A 78 12.17 0.95 -1.59
CA LEU A 78 13.22 0.62 -0.64
C LEU A 78 14.57 1.08 -1.19
N VAL A 79 15.35 1.78 -0.38
CA VAL A 79 16.74 2.12 -0.74
C VAL A 79 17.66 1.34 0.17
N THR A 80 18.50 0.47 -0.38
CA THR A 80 19.61 -0.12 0.37
C THR A 80 20.86 0.76 0.29
N THR A 81 21.84 0.49 1.15
CA THR A 81 23.15 1.14 1.10
C THR A 81 23.90 0.89 -0.22
N HIS A 82 23.51 -0.15 -0.97
CA HIS A 82 24.08 -0.45 -2.29
C HIS A 82 23.36 0.29 -3.42
N ASP A 83 22.18 0.86 -3.17
CA ASP A 83 21.40 1.64 -4.14
C ASP A 83 21.70 3.15 -4.05
N LEU A 84 22.52 3.61 -3.10
CA LEU A 84 22.69 5.03 -2.79
C LEU A 84 23.08 5.89 -3.99
N GLU A 85 24.01 5.42 -4.83
CA GLU A 85 24.43 6.17 -6.02
C GLU A 85 23.28 6.32 -7.02
N GLN A 86 22.50 5.26 -7.24
CA GLN A 86 21.31 5.31 -8.09
C GLN A 86 20.25 6.23 -7.46
N TYR A 87 19.98 6.09 -6.18
CA TYR A 87 18.99 6.89 -5.46
C TYR A 87 19.32 8.39 -5.51
N GLU A 88 20.56 8.77 -5.21
CA GLU A 88 21.02 10.17 -5.28
C GLU A 88 20.89 10.72 -6.72
N TYR A 89 21.25 9.92 -7.72
CA TYR A 89 21.08 10.29 -9.12
C TYR A 89 19.61 10.50 -9.50
N LEU A 90 18.72 9.57 -9.10
CA LEU A 90 17.29 9.66 -9.40
C LEU A 90 16.66 10.87 -8.69
N VAL A 91 16.95 11.09 -7.40
CA VAL A 91 16.43 12.26 -6.67
C VAL A 91 16.82 13.57 -7.36
N GLU A 92 18.03 13.68 -7.87
CA GLU A 92 18.51 14.91 -8.53
C GLU A 92 17.99 15.06 -9.98
N ASN A 93 17.91 13.98 -10.75
CA ASN A 93 17.71 14.04 -12.19
C ASN A 93 16.32 13.59 -12.65
N ASP A 94 15.70 12.65 -11.94
CA ASP A 94 14.39 12.10 -12.27
C ASP A 94 13.67 11.53 -11.01
N PRO A 95 13.17 12.40 -10.13
CA PRO A 95 12.61 11.99 -8.85
C PRO A 95 11.33 11.14 -8.98
N TYR A 96 10.70 11.13 -10.16
CA TYR A 96 9.56 10.27 -10.46
C TYR A 96 9.97 8.80 -10.64
N MET A 97 11.22 8.53 -11.03
CA MET A 97 11.69 7.18 -11.24
C MET A 97 12.12 6.48 -9.95
N VAL A 98 12.22 7.19 -8.81
CA VAL A 98 12.54 6.57 -7.51
C VAL A 98 11.51 5.50 -7.15
N GLU A 99 10.22 5.82 -7.29
CA GLU A 99 9.14 4.90 -6.93
C GLU A 99 9.00 3.74 -7.91
N GLU A 100 9.44 3.90 -9.16
CA GLU A 100 9.39 2.85 -10.19
C GLU A 100 10.62 1.93 -10.14
N ASP A 101 11.83 2.51 -10.11
CA ASP A 101 13.08 1.75 -10.18
C ASP A 101 13.45 1.07 -8.85
N LEU A 102 12.97 1.61 -7.73
CA LEU A 102 13.25 1.10 -6.37
C LEU A 102 11.98 0.57 -5.67
N ALA A 103 10.92 0.34 -6.44
CA ALA A 103 9.68 -0.25 -5.96
C ALA A 103 9.90 -1.67 -5.41
N VAL A 104 9.31 -1.97 -4.25
CA VAL A 104 9.39 -3.30 -3.61
C VAL A 104 8.63 -4.36 -4.40
N GLY A 105 7.52 -4.00 -5.04
CA GLY A 105 6.69 -4.88 -5.85
C GLY A 105 7.17 -5.02 -7.30
N SER A 106 8.25 -4.32 -7.69
CA SER A 106 8.90 -4.51 -8.99
C SER A 106 9.30 -5.98 -9.19
N GLU A 107 9.24 -6.46 -10.45
CA GLU A 107 9.61 -7.85 -10.78
C GLU A 107 11.04 -8.17 -10.30
N ARG A 108 11.93 -7.17 -10.37
CA ARG A 108 13.31 -7.28 -9.93
C ARG A 108 13.85 -5.93 -9.46
N HIS A 109 13.89 -5.74 -8.15
CA HIS A 109 14.57 -4.62 -7.51
C HIS A 109 16.10 -4.78 -7.65
N PRO A 110 16.87 -3.70 -7.89
CA PRO A 110 18.32 -3.76 -8.15
C PRO A 110 19.12 -4.57 -7.11
N THR A 111 18.89 -4.31 -5.82
CA THR A 111 19.58 -4.99 -4.70
C THR A 111 18.73 -6.01 -3.96
N LEU A 112 17.46 -5.70 -3.67
CA LEU A 112 16.55 -6.58 -2.93
C LEU A 112 16.27 -7.91 -3.65
N GLY A 113 16.49 -7.97 -4.96
CA GLY A 113 16.16 -9.13 -5.79
C GLY A 113 14.68 -9.15 -6.17
N GLY A 114 14.15 -10.34 -6.46
CA GLY A 114 12.76 -10.46 -6.88
C GLY A 114 12.26 -11.89 -7.00
N ARG A 115 10.96 -12.02 -7.28
CA ARG A 115 10.32 -13.28 -7.64
C ARG A 115 9.73 -13.14 -9.04
N PRO A 116 10.40 -13.67 -10.06
CA PRO A 116 9.84 -13.71 -11.40
C PRO A 116 8.48 -14.39 -11.37
N HIS A 117 7.59 -13.93 -12.23
CA HIS A 117 6.27 -14.49 -12.35
C HIS A 117 5.84 -14.54 -13.80
N HIS A 118 4.93 -15.45 -14.09
CA HIS A 118 4.29 -15.54 -15.39
C HIS A 118 2.81 -15.85 -15.24
N TRP A 119 2.03 -15.40 -16.21
CA TRP A 119 0.62 -15.70 -16.27
C TRP A 119 0.41 -17.12 -16.81
N ASP A 120 -0.27 -17.95 -16.04
CA ASP A 120 -0.74 -19.28 -16.44
C ASP A 120 -2.13 -19.13 -17.06
N ASP A 121 -2.19 -19.14 -18.39
CA ASP A 121 -3.43 -18.97 -19.16
C ASP A 121 -4.45 -20.09 -18.89
N ASP A 122 -3.98 -21.32 -18.66
CA ASP A 122 -4.85 -22.48 -18.45
C ASP A 122 -5.60 -22.37 -17.12
N ASN A 123 -4.93 -21.88 -16.09
CA ASN A 123 -5.49 -21.73 -14.75
C ASN A 123 -5.94 -20.29 -14.42
N ARG A 124 -5.73 -19.35 -15.35
CA ARG A 124 -6.03 -17.91 -15.21
C ARG A 124 -5.51 -17.33 -13.90
N ARG A 125 -4.25 -17.58 -13.60
CA ARG A 125 -3.60 -17.11 -12.37
C ARG A 125 -2.16 -16.73 -12.62
N MET A 126 -1.66 -15.86 -11.74
CA MET A 126 -0.23 -15.58 -11.69
C MET A 126 0.50 -16.73 -10.98
N VAL A 127 1.59 -17.20 -11.57
CA VAL A 127 2.49 -18.21 -10.99
C VAL A 127 3.82 -17.54 -10.68
N TYR A 128 4.21 -17.62 -9.41
CA TYR A 128 5.47 -17.05 -8.92
C TYR A 128 6.54 -18.15 -8.86
N GLU A 129 7.73 -17.81 -9.31
CA GLU A 129 8.92 -18.66 -9.24
C GLU A 129 9.63 -18.50 -7.87
N ASP A 130 10.74 -19.24 -7.72
CA ASP A 130 11.61 -19.10 -6.56
C ASP A 130 12.26 -17.70 -6.52
N TYR A 131 12.48 -17.21 -5.30
CA TYR A 131 13.16 -15.94 -5.08
C TYR A 131 14.59 -15.96 -5.65
N GLN A 132 14.95 -14.87 -6.32
CA GLN A 132 16.28 -14.63 -6.87
C GLN A 132 16.88 -13.37 -6.22
N GLY A 133 17.98 -13.54 -5.49
CA GLY A 133 18.70 -12.44 -4.82
C GLY A 133 19.41 -12.89 -3.55
N GLU A 134 20.11 -11.98 -2.89
CA GLU A 134 20.86 -12.25 -1.65
C GLU A 134 20.07 -11.92 -0.38
N HIS A 135 19.01 -11.13 -0.49
CA HIS A 135 18.31 -10.50 0.63
C HIS A 135 16.89 -11.04 0.86
N ARG A 136 16.68 -12.36 0.76
CA ARG A 136 15.33 -12.98 0.83
C ARG A 136 14.51 -12.54 2.04
N ALA A 137 15.11 -12.52 3.23
CA ALA A 137 14.41 -12.15 4.45
C ALA A 137 13.96 -10.68 4.45
N LEU A 138 14.80 -9.78 3.92
CA LEU A 138 14.44 -8.38 3.73
C LEU A 138 13.37 -8.23 2.66
N TYR A 139 13.48 -8.97 1.55
CA TYR A 139 12.46 -9.00 0.49
C TYR A 139 11.10 -9.40 1.02
N ASP A 140 11.03 -10.51 1.77
CA ASP A 140 9.76 -10.99 2.35
C ASP A 140 9.19 -9.98 3.37
N ALA A 141 10.04 -9.31 4.16
CA ALA A 141 9.61 -8.28 5.12
C ALA A 141 9.12 -6.99 4.42
N ALA A 142 9.83 -6.54 3.40
CA ALA A 142 9.45 -5.36 2.61
C ALA A 142 8.13 -5.61 1.87
N ASN A 143 7.93 -6.78 1.28
CA ASN A 143 6.65 -7.15 0.63
C ASN A 143 5.49 -7.23 1.64
N ALA A 144 5.75 -7.66 2.87
CA ALA A 144 4.72 -7.67 3.91
C ALA A 144 4.32 -6.25 4.34
N LEU A 145 5.29 -5.33 4.43
CA LEU A 145 5.05 -3.91 4.68
C LEU A 145 4.27 -3.27 3.52
N ASP A 146 4.76 -3.46 2.29
CA ASP A 146 4.14 -2.95 1.08
C ASP A 146 2.67 -3.39 0.94
N ALA A 147 2.40 -4.68 1.14
CA ALA A 147 1.04 -5.19 1.15
C ALA A 147 0.14 -4.55 2.23
N ALA A 148 0.69 -4.19 3.39
CA ALA A 148 -0.08 -3.52 4.44
C ALA A 148 -0.35 -2.04 4.12
N VAL A 149 0.59 -1.36 3.45
CA VAL A 149 0.46 0.02 2.97
C VAL A 149 -0.62 0.09 1.89
N GLN A 150 -0.56 -0.77 0.88
CA GLN A 150 -1.47 -0.68 -0.29
C GLN A 150 -2.88 -1.27 -0.08
N SER A 151 -3.06 -2.14 0.91
CA SER A 151 -4.32 -2.91 1.06
C SER A 151 -5.47 -2.17 1.75
N GLY A 152 -5.28 -0.90 2.12
CA GLY A 152 -6.25 -0.15 2.91
C GLY A 152 -6.27 -0.52 4.40
N LYS A 153 -5.49 -1.52 4.83
CA LYS A 153 -5.48 -2.01 6.22
C LYS A 153 -4.79 -1.05 7.19
N SER A 154 -3.91 -0.19 6.69
CA SER A 154 -3.13 0.73 7.50
C SER A 154 -3.57 2.19 7.37
N ASP A 155 -4.61 2.49 6.58
CA ASP A 155 -5.04 3.87 6.27
C ASP A 155 -5.23 4.74 7.50
N HIS A 156 -5.90 4.22 8.54
CA HIS A 156 -6.08 4.97 9.78
C HIS A 156 -4.74 5.32 10.43
N VAL A 157 -3.78 4.40 10.46
CA VAL A 157 -2.44 4.64 11.01
C VAL A 157 -1.70 5.65 10.16
N LEU A 158 -1.74 5.51 8.83
CA LEU A 158 -1.05 6.36 7.88
C LEU A 158 -1.58 7.80 7.92
N ILE A 159 -2.90 7.98 7.92
CA ILE A 159 -3.55 9.29 8.02
C ILE A 159 -3.26 9.91 9.39
N ASP A 160 -3.44 9.17 10.48
CA ASP A 160 -3.25 9.69 11.84
C ASP A 160 -1.80 10.12 12.14
N LEU A 161 -0.82 9.50 11.50
CA LEU A 161 0.60 9.77 11.73
C LEU A 161 1.19 10.78 10.73
N PHE A 162 0.84 10.66 9.46
CA PHE A 162 1.53 11.35 8.36
C PHE A 162 0.62 12.32 7.59
N GLY A 163 -0.68 12.28 7.81
CA GLY A 163 -1.65 13.15 7.15
C GLY A 163 -2.12 12.63 5.79
N ASP A 164 -2.63 13.51 4.96
CA ASP A 164 -3.09 13.22 3.59
C ASP A 164 -2.28 14.10 2.62
N HIS A 165 -2.22 13.72 1.35
CA HIS A 165 -1.47 14.42 0.30
C HIS A 165 0.02 14.58 0.65
N CYS A 166 0.70 13.47 0.93
CA CYS A 166 2.10 13.51 1.30
C CYS A 166 2.93 12.36 0.73
N GLN A 167 4.22 12.64 0.61
CA GLN A 167 5.27 11.67 0.47
C GLN A 167 5.92 11.46 1.84
N VAL A 168 6.07 10.20 2.25
CA VAL A 168 6.70 9.82 3.52
C VAL A 168 8.00 9.08 3.22
N VAL A 169 9.09 9.50 3.86
CA VAL A 169 10.40 8.82 3.80
C VAL A 169 10.89 8.54 5.21
N VAL A 170 11.05 7.26 5.53
CA VAL A 170 11.51 6.76 6.83
C VAL A 170 12.99 6.39 6.74
N TYR A 171 13.81 7.08 7.53
CA TYR A 171 15.22 6.76 7.76
C TYR A 171 15.38 6.13 9.14
N LYS A 172 16.59 5.66 9.45
CA LYS A 172 16.89 5.03 10.76
C LYS A 172 16.73 5.98 11.95
N ASP A 173 16.91 7.28 11.74
CA ASP A 173 16.97 8.30 12.79
C ASP A 173 15.93 9.43 12.64
N LYS A 174 15.21 9.48 11.51
CA LYS A 174 14.20 10.50 11.21
C LYS A 174 13.11 9.97 10.28
N ILE A 175 11.97 10.66 10.27
CA ILE A 175 10.93 10.50 9.26
C ILE A 175 10.71 11.87 8.63
N GLU A 176 10.78 11.93 7.30
CA GLU A 176 10.49 13.11 6.51
C GLU A 176 9.11 12.96 5.87
N VAL A 177 8.31 14.03 5.95
CA VAL A 177 6.98 14.10 5.34
C VAL A 177 6.95 15.38 4.52
N GLU A 178 6.75 15.23 3.22
CA GLU A 178 6.67 16.32 2.27
C GLU A 178 5.29 16.36 1.62
N GLU A 179 4.80 17.56 1.32
CA GLU A 179 3.53 17.72 0.61
C GLU A 179 3.64 17.10 -0.79
N TYR A 180 2.63 16.29 -1.16
CA TYR A 180 2.51 15.68 -2.46
C TYR A 180 1.16 16.03 -3.06
N SER A 181 1.18 16.78 -4.17
CA SER A 181 0.00 17.07 -4.96
C SER A 181 0.03 16.21 -6.21
N HIS A 182 -0.95 15.32 -6.33
CA HIS A 182 -1.28 14.67 -7.60
C HIS A 182 -2.27 15.57 -8.33
N ASP A 183 -1.87 16.09 -9.50
CA ASP A 183 -2.77 16.81 -10.41
C ASP A 183 -3.80 15.88 -11.07
#